data_AF-A0A9J6H8I2-F1
#
_entry.id   AF-A0A9J6H8I2-F1
#
_cell.length_a   1.000
_cell.length_b   1.000
_cell.length_c   1.000
_cell.angle_alpha   90.00
_cell.angle_beta   90.00
_cell.angle_gamma   90.00
#
_symmetry.space_group_name_H-M   'P 1'
#
loop_
_entity.id
_entity.type
_entity.pdbx_description
1 polymer ?
#
loop_
_entity_poly.entity_id
_entity_poly.type
_entity_poly.pdbx_seq_one_letter_code
_entity_poly.pdbx_strand_id
1 'polypeptide(L)'
;MEGSYLPCRRYGTSTHTVEEEWRMLPSNFSKDEKLSLEVKPPALFWADLHQMRTFGDKQEFLNIVTLAQLILYIFAPLLRGFSHMADVKTKKRNRLGNENLNSVLVIKSAFATSGRTCANMTVEHGHPKLHSKQMY
;
A
#
# COMPACT_ATOMS: atom_id res chain seq x y z
N MET A 1 -8.67 7.38 -23.54
CA MET A 1 -7.21 7.60 -23.60
C MET A 1 -6.63 7.07 -22.32
N GLU A 2 -5.92 5.95 -22.45
CA GLU A 2 -5.37 5.13 -21.38
C GLU A 2 -4.31 5.89 -20.58
N GLY A 3 -4.48 5.90 -19.27
CA GLY A 3 -3.50 6.36 -18.31
C GLY A 3 -3.33 5.30 -17.23
N SER A 4 -2.98 4.08 -17.63
CA SER A 4 -2.51 3.06 -16.69
C SER A 4 -1.15 3.51 -16.17
N TYR A 5 -1.16 4.16 -15.01
CA TYR A 5 0.02 4.50 -14.24
C TYR A 5 0.73 3.20 -13.81
N LEU A 6 1.55 2.65 -14.70
CA LEU A 6 2.47 1.59 -14.35
C LEU A 6 3.57 2.19 -13.46
N PRO A 7 3.77 1.68 -12.23
CA PRO A 7 4.78 2.16 -11.30
C PRO A 7 6.18 2.26 -11.94
N CYS A 8 6.47 1.39 -12.92
CA CYS A 8 7.75 1.27 -13.61
C CYS A 8 8.26 2.60 -14.22
N ARG A 9 7.38 3.44 -14.80
CA ARG A 9 7.81 4.73 -15.40
C ARG A 9 8.33 5.75 -14.39
N ARG A 10 7.91 5.67 -13.12
CA ARG A 10 8.25 6.66 -12.08
C ARG A 10 9.54 6.29 -11.33
N TYR A 11 9.96 5.04 -11.38
CA TYR A 11 11.10 4.51 -10.61
C TYR A 11 12.29 4.07 -11.48
N GLY A 12 12.29 4.39 -12.78
CA GLY A 12 13.42 4.11 -13.67
C GLY A 12 13.58 2.62 -14.05
N THR A 13 12.57 1.80 -13.80
CA THR A 13 12.57 0.37 -14.15
C THR A 13 11.84 0.13 -15.47
N SER A 14 12.47 -0.58 -16.40
CA SER A 14 11.83 -1.01 -17.65
C SER A 14 10.79 -2.10 -17.32
N THR A 15 9.62 -2.05 -17.95
CA THR A 15 8.61 -3.12 -17.81
C THR A 15 9.14 -4.47 -18.30
N HIS A 16 10.00 -4.45 -19.32
CA HIS A 16 10.61 -5.64 -19.89
C HIS A 16 11.48 -6.40 -18.88
N THR A 17 12.30 -5.67 -18.11
CA THR A 17 13.22 -6.30 -17.14
C THR A 17 12.48 -6.92 -15.96
N VAL A 18 11.36 -6.33 -15.54
CA VAL A 18 10.49 -6.89 -14.49
C VAL A 18 9.82 -8.18 -14.97
N GLU A 19 9.35 -8.21 -16.22
CA GLU A 19 8.73 -9.41 -16.80
C GLU A 19 9.72 -10.57 -16.96
N GLU A 20 10.96 -10.27 -17.36
CA GLU A 20 12.03 -11.26 -17.44
C GLU A 20 12.36 -11.84 -16.06
N GLU A 21 12.57 -10.98 -15.05
CA GLU A 21 12.81 -11.39 -13.67
C GLU A 21 11.66 -12.26 -13.12
N TRP A 22 10.41 -11.88 -13.40
CA TRP A 22 9.23 -12.65 -12.98
C TRP A 22 9.19 -14.05 -13.60
N ARG A 23 9.53 -14.17 -14.89
CA ARG A 23 9.54 -15.46 -15.59
C ARG A 23 10.67 -16.37 -15.10
N MET A 24 11.81 -15.80 -14.69
CA MET A 24 12.92 -16.58 -14.16
C MET A 24 12.73 -17.01 -12.71
N LEU A 25 11.99 -16.23 -11.91
CA LEU A 25 11.78 -16.46 -10.49
C LEU A 25 11.46 -17.92 -10.11
N PRO A 26 10.50 -18.62 -10.76
CA PRO A 26 10.16 -19.99 -10.36
C PRO A 26 11.26 -21.02 -10.69
N SER A 27 12.15 -20.72 -11.62
CA SER A 27 13.23 -21.62 -12.04
C SER A 27 14.39 -21.62 -11.04
N ASN A 28 14.51 -20.58 -10.22
CA ASN A 28 15.58 -20.43 -9.23
C ASN A 28 15.36 -21.22 -7.94
N PHE A 29 14.20 -21.86 -7.78
CA PHE A 29 13.84 -22.60 -6.56
C PHE A 29 13.54 -24.06 -6.86
N SER A 30 14.09 -24.95 -6.01
CA SER A 30 13.73 -26.36 -5.97
C SER A 30 12.28 -26.55 -5.53
N LYS A 31 11.75 -27.77 -5.70
CA LYS A 31 10.37 -28.10 -5.27
C LYS A 31 10.19 -27.92 -3.76
N ASP A 32 11.19 -28.30 -2.98
CA ASP A 32 11.12 -28.22 -1.51
C ASP A 32 11.24 -26.77 -1.03
N GLU A 33 12.08 -25.96 -1.67
CA GLU A 33 12.16 -24.53 -1.39
C GLU A 33 10.85 -23.81 -1.70
N LYS A 34 10.18 -24.15 -2.80
CA LYS A 34 8.86 -23.58 -3.13
C LYS A 34 7.82 -23.82 -2.05
N LEU A 35 7.78 -25.03 -1.49
CA LEU A 35 6.89 -25.37 -0.38
C LEU A 35 7.23 -24.54 0.87
N SER A 36 8.52 -24.30 1.14
CA SER A 36 8.95 -23.44 2.24
C SER A 36 8.61 -21.97 2.04
N LEU A 37 8.57 -21.49 0.80
CA LEU A 37 8.26 -20.11 0.43
C LEU A 37 6.75 -19.84 0.49
N GLU A 38 5.91 -20.83 0.22
CA GLU A 38 4.45 -20.71 0.26
C GLU A 38 3.92 -20.37 1.66
N VAL A 39 4.61 -20.84 2.70
CA VAL A 39 4.24 -20.58 4.11
C VAL A 39 4.71 -19.20 4.59
N LYS A 40 5.62 -18.54 3.86
CA LYS A 40 6.19 -17.26 4.30
C LYS A 40 5.23 -16.10 4.05
N PRO A 41 5.09 -15.17 5.01
CA PRO A 41 4.43 -13.89 4.77
C PRO A 41 5.05 -13.16 3.56
N PRO A 42 4.24 -12.51 2.70
CA PRO A 42 4.75 -11.83 1.50
C PRO A 42 5.89 -10.84 1.79
N ALA A 43 5.83 -10.10 2.90
CA ALA A 43 6.87 -9.16 3.27
C ALA A 43 8.23 -9.83 3.52
N LEU A 44 8.23 -11.01 4.16
CA LEU A 44 9.45 -11.78 4.43
C LEU A 44 9.97 -12.45 3.16
N PHE A 45 9.06 -12.99 2.34
CA PHE A 45 9.41 -13.55 1.03
C PHE A 45 10.18 -12.55 0.14
N TRP A 46 9.65 -11.34 -0.01
CA TRP A 46 10.32 -10.31 -0.82
C TRP A 46 11.58 -9.74 -0.16
N ALA A 47 11.68 -9.78 1.19
CA ALA A 47 12.89 -9.40 1.89
C ALA A 47 14.03 -10.41 1.70
N ASP A 48 13.72 -11.71 1.68
CA ASP A 48 14.69 -12.78 1.42
C ASP A 48 15.19 -12.72 -0.03
N LEU A 49 14.27 -12.54 -0.98
CA LEU A 49 14.61 -12.32 -2.39
C LEU A 49 15.47 -11.07 -2.63
N HIS A 50 15.26 -10.01 -1.84
CA HIS A 50 16.12 -8.82 -1.89
C HIS A 50 17.57 -9.14 -1.52
N GLN A 51 17.79 -10.11 -0.64
CA GLN A 51 19.12 -10.47 -0.15
C GLN A 51 19.83 -11.49 -1.04
N MET A 52 19.13 -12.08 -2.01
CA MET A 52 19.72 -13.03 -2.95
C MET A 52 20.73 -12.34 -3.86
N ARG A 53 21.97 -12.80 -3.78
CA ARG A 53 23.08 -12.34 -4.62
C ARG A 53 23.62 -13.50 -5.44
N THR A 54 24.05 -13.18 -6.65
CA THR A 54 24.76 -14.12 -7.52
C THR A 54 26.25 -14.18 -7.18
N PHE A 55 26.95 -15.13 -7.80
CA PHE A 55 28.42 -15.26 -7.75
C PHE A 55 29.18 -13.98 -8.16
N GLY A 56 28.53 -13.01 -8.83
CA GLY A 56 29.11 -11.71 -9.17
C GLY A 56 28.70 -10.56 -8.24
N ASP A 57 28.15 -10.85 -7.07
CA ASP A 57 27.61 -9.89 -6.09
C ASP A 57 26.48 -8.99 -6.64
N LYS A 58 25.91 -9.38 -7.80
CA LYS A 58 24.75 -8.71 -8.41
C LYS A 58 23.46 -9.31 -7.89
N GLN A 59 22.50 -8.43 -7.61
CA GLN A 59 21.17 -8.79 -7.16
C GLN A 59 20.29 -9.16 -8.37
N GLU A 60 19.82 -10.41 -8.43
CA GLU A 60 19.13 -10.97 -9.61
C GLU A 60 17.72 -10.44 -9.83
N PHE A 61 17.03 -10.08 -8.74
CA PHE A 61 15.60 -9.76 -8.76
C PHE A 61 15.33 -8.34 -8.26
N LEU A 62 16.29 -7.44 -8.41
CA LEU A 62 16.19 -6.10 -7.84
C LEU A 62 14.94 -5.36 -8.33
N ASN A 63 14.61 -5.46 -9.61
CA ASN A 63 13.52 -4.67 -10.19
C ASN A 63 12.15 -5.16 -9.70
N ILE A 64 11.94 -6.48 -9.71
CA ILE A 64 10.68 -7.07 -9.26
C ILE A 64 10.49 -6.98 -7.75
N VAL A 65 11.57 -7.15 -6.98
CA VAL A 65 11.54 -6.99 -5.53
C VAL A 65 11.22 -5.55 -5.16
N THR A 66 11.86 -4.58 -5.81
CA THR A 66 11.58 -3.15 -5.59
C THR A 66 10.10 -2.84 -5.88
N LEU A 67 9.57 -3.35 -7.00
CA LEU A 67 8.16 -3.17 -7.34
C LEU A 67 7.24 -3.80 -6.28
N ALA A 68 7.51 -5.04 -5.87
CA ALA A 68 6.70 -5.75 -4.88
C ALA A 68 6.72 -5.05 -3.51
N GLN A 69 7.89 -4.57 -3.07
CA GLN A 69 8.02 -3.81 -1.82
C GLN A 69 7.26 -2.49 -1.87
N LEU A 70 7.31 -1.76 -3.00
CA LEU A 70 6.53 -0.53 -3.20
C LEU A 70 5.02 -0.82 -3.13
N ILE A 71 4.56 -1.88 -3.79
CA ILE A 71 3.16 -2.30 -3.73
C ILE A 71 2.78 -2.65 -2.29
N LEU A 72 3.57 -3.47 -1.59
CA LEU A 72 3.28 -3.82 -0.20
C LEU A 72 3.24 -2.60 0.71
N TYR A 73 4.17 -1.66 0.55
CA TYR A 73 4.21 -0.42 1.32
C TYR A 73 2.99 0.46 1.09
N ILE A 74 2.57 0.65 -0.16
CA ILE A 74 1.43 1.50 -0.49
C ILE A 74 0.11 0.83 -0.09
N PHE A 75 -0.04 -0.46 -0.38
CA PHE A 75 -1.32 -1.15 -0.21
C PHE A 75 -1.57 -1.62 1.22
N ALA A 76 -0.55 -1.92 2.03
CA ALA A 76 -0.78 -2.41 3.40
C ALA A 76 -1.54 -1.41 4.31
N PRO A 77 -1.21 -0.10 4.35
CA PRO A 77 -1.97 0.89 5.10
C PRO A 77 -3.37 1.12 4.52
N LEU A 78 -3.49 1.14 3.18
CA LEU A 78 -4.77 1.31 2.49
C LEU A 78 -5.72 0.16 2.82
N LEU A 79 -5.29 -1.09 2.70
CA LEU A 79 -6.09 -2.28 3.01
C LEU A 79 -6.51 -2.33 4.47
N ARG A 80 -5.63 -1.96 5.41
CA ARG A 80 -5.98 -1.83 6.84
C ARG A 80 -7.05 -0.76 7.05
N GLY A 81 -6.92 0.38 6.37
CA GLY A 81 -7.94 1.43 6.35
C GLY A 81 -9.29 0.91 5.83
N PHE A 82 -9.29 0.23 4.68
CA PHE A 82 -10.49 -0.33 4.07
C PHE A 82 -11.16 -1.39 4.93
N SER A 83 -10.40 -2.24 5.62
CA SER A 83 -10.96 -3.23 6.55
C SER A 83 -11.75 -2.56 7.70
N HIS A 84 -11.19 -1.53 8.33
CA HIS A 84 -11.91 -0.78 9.37
C HIS A 84 -13.15 -0.07 8.82
N MET A 85 -13.11 0.36 7.57
CA MET A 85 -14.24 1.03 6.93
C MET A 85 -15.30 0.09 6.41
N ALA A 86 -14.95 -1.15 6.07
CA ALA A 86 -15.93 -2.15 5.67
C ALA A 86 -16.98 -2.31 6.77
N ASP A 87 -16.55 -2.32 8.03
CA ASP A 87 -17.43 -2.33 9.19
C ASP A 87 -18.34 -1.09 9.27
N VAL A 88 -17.79 0.10 9.05
CA VAL A 88 -18.53 1.38 9.06
C VAL A 88 -19.46 1.51 7.84
N LYS A 89 -19.16 0.87 6.72
CA LYS A 89 -19.98 0.91 5.50
C LYS A 89 -21.09 -0.14 5.48
N THR A 90 -20.88 -1.29 6.13
CA THR A 90 -21.79 -2.45 6.05
C THR A 90 -22.72 -2.60 7.25
N LYS A 91 -22.30 -2.20 8.46
CA LYS A 91 -23.13 -2.34 9.66
C LYS A 91 -24.27 -1.31 9.65
N LYS A 92 -25.51 -1.79 9.49
CA LYS A 92 -26.73 -0.99 9.29
C LYS A 92 -26.97 0.13 10.33
N ARG A 93 -26.48 -0.02 11.57
CA ARG A 93 -26.60 0.99 12.64
C ARG A 93 -25.52 2.08 12.62
N ASN A 94 -24.37 1.84 11.98
CA ASN A 94 -23.23 2.77 11.92
C ASN A 94 -22.90 3.19 10.48
N ARG A 95 -23.83 2.95 9.54
CA ARG A 95 -23.58 3.14 8.12
C ARG A 95 -23.44 4.62 7.77
N LEU A 96 -22.22 5.04 7.45
CA LEU A 96 -21.97 6.35 6.84
C LEU A 96 -22.25 6.29 5.33
N GLY A 97 -22.84 7.36 4.79
CA GLY A 97 -22.94 7.56 3.35
C GLY A 97 -21.56 7.73 2.70
N ASN A 98 -21.44 7.47 1.40
CA ASN A 98 -20.15 7.49 0.70
C ASN A 98 -19.42 8.84 0.83
N GLU A 99 -20.12 9.97 0.75
CA GLU A 99 -19.53 11.31 0.88
C GLU A 99 -18.95 11.58 2.28
N ASN A 100 -19.67 11.15 3.32
CA ASN A 100 -19.22 11.29 4.70
C ASN A 100 -18.03 10.36 4.97
N LEU A 101 -18.06 9.14 4.44
CA LEU A 101 -16.98 8.18 4.57
C LEU A 101 -15.71 8.67 3.87
N ASN A 102 -15.84 9.28 2.69
CA ASN A 102 -14.73 9.91 1.97
C ASN A 102 -14.14 11.09 2.76
N SER A 103 -14.99 11.96 3.31
CA SER A 103 -14.54 13.09 4.12
C SER A 103 -13.78 12.65 5.37
N VAL A 104 -14.30 11.63 6.07
CA VAL A 104 -13.63 11.04 7.25
C VAL A 104 -12.28 10.43 6.89
N LEU A 105 -12.18 9.78 5.73
CA LEU A 105 -10.93 9.23 5.22
C LEU A 105 -9.86 10.29 4.99
N VAL A 106 -10.22 11.37 4.31
CA VAL A 106 -9.29 12.47 4.01
C VAL A 106 -8.76 13.08 5.31
N ILE A 107 -9.65 13.35 6.26
CA ILE A 107 -9.27 13.90 7.58
C ILE A 107 -8.36 12.93 8.33
N LYS A 108 -8.74 11.65 8.41
CA LYS A 108 -7.96 10.62 9.11
C LYS A 108 -6.57 10.43 8.49
N SER A 109 -6.48 10.45 7.16
CA SER A 109 -5.20 10.36 6.46
C SER A 109 -4.33 11.58 6.73
N ALA A 110 -4.89 12.79 6.67
CA ALA A 110 -4.15 14.02 6.95
C ALA A 110 -3.61 14.04 8.39
N PHE A 111 -4.39 13.54 9.34
CA PHE A 111 -3.98 13.42 10.74
C PHE A 111 -2.87 12.38 10.92
N ALA A 112 -2.99 11.22 10.28
CA ALA A 112 -1.94 10.21 10.30
C ALA A 112 -0.61 10.72 9.73
N THR A 113 -0.63 11.45 8.61
CA THR A 113 0.58 12.04 8.01
C THR A 113 1.21 13.11 8.90
N SER A 114 0.40 13.88 9.64
CA SER A 114 0.88 14.94 10.53
C SER A 114 1.19 14.46 11.96
N GLY A 115 1.06 13.16 12.24
CA GLY A 115 1.20 12.61 13.59
C GLY A 115 0.16 13.13 14.59
N ARG A 116 -0.95 13.68 14.10
CA ARG A 116 -2.03 14.26 14.90
C ARG A 116 -3.11 13.23 15.17
N THR A 117 -3.82 13.40 16.28
CA THR A 117 -4.97 12.57 16.65
C THR A 117 -6.14 13.49 17.03
N CYS A 118 -7.34 12.93 17.17
CA CYS A 118 -8.49 13.68 17.68
C CYS A 118 -8.27 14.17 19.13
N ALA A 119 -7.32 13.60 19.86
CA ALA A 119 -6.97 14.03 21.21
C ALA A 119 -5.96 15.19 21.21
N ASN A 120 -5.09 15.26 20.18
CA ASN A 120 -3.99 16.22 20.11
C ASN A 120 -4.28 17.39 19.16
N MET A 121 -5.38 17.34 18.41
CA MET A 121 -5.79 18.43 17.54
C MET A 121 -6.37 19.57 18.39
N THR A 122 -5.72 20.72 18.34
CA THR A 122 -6.25 21.97 18.89
C THR A 122 -7.19 22.59 17.87
N VAL A 123 -8.45 22.81 18.25
CA VAL A 123 -9.43 23.48 17.40
C VAL A 123 -9.20 24.99 17.49
N GLU A 124 -8.52 25.56 16.50
CA GLU A 124 -8.36 27.01 16.39
C GLU A 124 -9.69 27.70 16.04
N HIS A 125 -9.81 28.98 16.39
CA HIS A 125 -11.06 29.75 16.32
C HIS A 125 -11.64 29.88 14.88
N GLY A 126 -10.85 29.58 13.85
CA GLY A 126 -11.26 29.58 12.44
C GLY A 126 -11.91 28.27 11.94
N HIS A 127 -11.65 27.12 12.57
CA HIS A 127 -12.16 25.83 12.09
C HIS A 127 -13.70 25.70 12.10
N PRO A 128 -14.45 26.22 13.10
CA PRO A 128 -15.92 26.15 13.11
C PRO A 128 -16.59 26.95 11.99
N LYS A 129 -15.91 27.95 11.41
CA LYS A 129 -16.46 28.78 10.33
C LYS A 129 -16.66 28.02 9.01
N LEU A 130 -16.00 26.87 8.85
CA LEU A 130 -16.14 26.01 7.67
C LEU A 130 -17.38 25.10 7.73
N HIS A 131 -17.89 24.80 8.93
CA HIS A 131 -19.01 23.86 9.14
C HIS A 131 -20.37 24.53 9.37
N SER A 132 -20.38 25.84 9.63
CA SER A 132 -21.60 26.63 9.92
C SER A 132 -22.39 27.05 8.67
N LYS A 133 -21.84 26.88 7.46
CA LYS A 133 -22.52 27.26 6.20
C LYS A 133 -23.64 26.31 5.74
N GLN A 134 -23.85 25.17 6.41
CA GLN A 134 -24.86 24.16 6.05
C GLN A 134 -25.81 23.79 7.20
N MET A 135 -25.77 24.52 8.32
CA MET A 135 -26.66 24.25 9.47
C MET A 135 -27.91 25.14 9.54
N TYR A 136 -28.19 25.93 8.50
CA TYR A 136 -29.41 26.72 8.34
C TYR A 136 -29.95 26.58 6.92
#